data_AF-A0A8E2E5B0-F1
#
_entry.id   AF-A0A8E2E5B0-F1
#
_cell.length_a   1.000
_cell.length_b   1.000
_cell.length_c   1.000
_cell.angle_alpha   90.00
_cell.angle_beta   90.00
_cell.angle_gamma   90.00
#
_symmetry.space_group_name_H-M   'P 1'
#
loop_
_entity.id
_entity.type
_entity.pdbx_description
1 polymer ?
#
loop_
_entity_poly.entity_id
_entity_poly.type
_entity_poly.pdbx_seq_one_letter_code
_entity_poly.pdbx_strand_id
1 'polypeptide(L)'
;MTLECGPYWVDFLTTTCNESYIQTYNLAFGDAIIDSALIKSYMPTALSVKQQVQDEYLPIYVSKPEFTPLSSNNSLFSMFITINDVGNSYSAKNASLYDIITNEYAGLLYQSRARNFLFLPVPPVWRSPLTIAAGASYQRADKEAIFS
;
A
#
# COMPACT_ATOMS: atom_id res chain seq x y z
N MET A 1 -3.35 0.72 18.84
CA MET A 1 -3.83 -0.59 18.35
C MET A 1 -2.72 -1.14 17.48
N THR A 2 -1.94 -2.08 18.00
CA THR A 2 -0.86 -2.76 17.26
C THR A 2 -1.48 -3.94 16.53
N LEU A 3 -1.37 -3.96 15.20
CA LEU A 3 -2.06 -4.94 14.36
C LEU A 3 -1.42 -6.34 14.39
N GLU A 4 -0.21 -6.53 14.93
CA GLU A 4 0.46 -7.85 14.94
C GLU A 4 1.35 -8.08 16.18
N CYS A 5 1.56 -9.36 16.55
CA CYS A 5 2.48 -9.81 17.60
C CYS A 5 3.91 -10.10 17.06
N GLY A 6 4.27 -9.55 15.89
CA GLY A 6 5.55 -9.74 15.23
C GLY A 6 5.91 -8.56 14.31
N PRO A 7 7.14 -8.54 13.76
CA PRO A 7 7.57 -7.51 12.81
C PRO A 7 6.74 -7.57 11.53
N TYR A 8 6.39 -6.41 10.95
CA TYR A 8 5.73 -6.36 9.64
C TYR A 8 6.62 -7.03 8.58
N TRP A 9 6.03 -7.46 7.46
CA TRP A 9 6.76 -8.18 6.41
C TRP A 9 8.03 -7.44 5.93
N VAL A 10 7.98 -6.11 5.87
CA VAL A 10 9.13 -5.27 5.48
C VAL A 10 10.23 -5.27 6.54
N ASP A 11 9.86 -5.31 7.82
CA ASP A 11 10.80 -5.39 8.94
C ASP A 11 11.41 -6.80 9.04
N PHE A 12 10.63 -7.84 8.70
CA PHE A 12 11.11 -9.21 8.65
C PHE A 12 12.19 -9.42 7.58
N LEU A 13 12.01 -8.84 6.37
CA LEU A 13 13.03 -8.87 5.32
C LEU A 13 14.37 -8.30 5.81
N THR A 14 14.32 -7.20 6.55
CA THR A 14 15.51 -6.51 7.05
C THR A 14 16.17 -7.20 8.22
N THR A 15 15.38 -7.81 9.11
CA THR A 15 15.90 -8.40 10.36
C THR A 15 16.25 -9.88 10.24
N THR A 16 15.63 -10.62 9.31
CA THR A 16 15.74 -12.09 9.25
C THR A 16 16.39 -12.59 7.95
N CYS A 17 16.15 -11.94 6.80
CA CYS A 17 16.75 -12.30 5.51
C CYS A 17 17.97 -11.43 5.17
N ASN A 18 18.81 -11.14 6.17
CA ASN A 18 19.88 -10.16 6.08
C ASN A 18 21.23 -10.81 5.71
N GLU A 19 21.48 -11.00 4.41
CA GLU A 19 22.82 -11.37 3.91
C GLU A 19 23.78 -10.16 3.82
N SER A 20 23.23 -8.94 3.85
CA SER A 20 23.95 -7.65 3.83
C SER A 20 23.07 -6.53 4.38
N TYR A 21 23.65 -5.49 5.00
CA TYR A 21 22.90 -4.37 5.60
C TYR A 21 21.84 -3.78 4.65
N ILE A 22 20.57 -3.88 5.06
CA ILE A 22 19.42 -3.24 4.42
C ILE A 22 18.86 -2.21 5.39
N GLN A 23 18.68 -0.96 4.94
CA GLN A 23 17.99 0.08 5.70
C GLN A 23 16.54 0.18 5.21
N THR A 24 15.59 0.06 6.13
CA THR A 24 14.16 0.26 5.84
C THR A 24 13.71 1.62 6.30
N TYR A 25 12.93 2.30 5.46
CA TYR A 25 12.15 3.48 5.78
C TYR A 25 10.68 3.13 5.56
N ASN A 26 9.95 2.91 6.65
CA ASN A 26 8.56 2.47 6.58
C ASN A 26 7.62 3.68 6.70
N LEU A 27 7.02 4.06 5.57
CA LEU A 27 5.98 5.10 5.50
C LEU A 27 4.56 4.50 5.47
N ALA A 28 4.43 3.18 5.59
CA ALA A 28 3.14 2.52 5.45
C ALA A 28 2.25 2.85 6.66
N PHE A 29 1.01 3.22 6.35
CA PHE A 29 -0.03 3.44 7.34
C PHE A 29 -1.10 2.36 7.20
N GLY A 30 -1.50 1.74 8.32
CA GLY A 30 -2.59 0.76 8.32
C GLY A 30 -3.91 1.42 7.91
N ASP A 31 -4.70 0.75 7.06
CA ASP A 31 -5.94 1.30 6.48
C ASP A 31 -5.74 2.43 5.46
N ALA A 32 -4.51 2.60 4.95
CA ALA A 32 -4.25 3.50 3.83
C ALA A 32 -5.02 3.09 2.57
N ILE A 33 -5.54 4.10 1.90
CA ILE A 33 -6.18 4.07 0.57
C ILE A 33 -5.37 4.96 -0.37
N ILE A 34 -5.63 4.93 -1.68
CA ILE A 34 -4.83 5.68 -2.65
C ILE A 34 -4.90 7.20 -2.43
N ASP A 35 -6.11 7.74 -2.32
CA ASP A 35 -6.43 9.16 -2.19
C ASP A 35 -7.76 9.32 -1.44
N SER A 36 -7.73 10.04 -0.32
CA SER A 36 -8.89 10.26 0.55
C SER A 36 -9.97 11.11 -0.09
N ALA A 37 -9.65 11.83 -1.18
CA ALA A 37 -10.62 12.52 -2.00
C ALA A 37 -11.43 11.58 -2.91
N LEU A 38 -10.89 10.40 -3.26
CA LEU A 38 -11.54 9.42 -4.11
C LEU A 38 -12.35 8.41 -3.29
N ILE A 39 -11.79 7.99 -2.16
CA ILE A 39 -12.38 6.95 -1.32
C ILE A 39 -12.07 7.19 0.15
N LYS A 40 -13.07 6.99 1.00
CA LYS A 40 -12.92 7.24 2.43
C LYS A 40 -12.31 6.02 3.10
N SER A 41 -11.19 6.24 3.81
CA SER A 41 -10.62 5.25 4.73
C SER A 41 -11.56 5.02 5.93
N TYR A 42 -11.50 3.83 6.54
CA TYR A 42 -12.30 3.52 7.72
C TYR A 42 -11.80 4.32 8.93
N MET A 43 -10.48 4.45 9.09
CA MET A 43 -9.81 5.25 10.10
C MET A 43 -9.65 6.70 9.62
N PRO A 44 -10.28 7.69 10.27
CA PRO A 44 -10.18 9.09 9.85
C PRO A 44 -8.76 9.68 9.93
N THR A 45 -7.87 9.05 10.70
CA THR A 45 -6.48 9.46 10.88
C THR A 45 -5.53 8.76 9.91
N ALA A 46 -6.02 7.86 9.06
CA ALA A 46 -5.17 7.15 8.13
C ALA A 46 -4.66 8.09 7.03
N LEU A 47 -3.33 8.11 6.86
CA LEU A 47 -2.70 8.78 5.75
C LEU A 47 -2.92 7.97 4.48
N SER A 48 -3.48 8.62 3.46
CA SER A 48 -3.54 8.04 2.11
C SER A 48 -2.14 7.85 1.53
N VAL A 49 -2.00 6.97 0.54
CA VAL A 49 -0.73 6.78 -0.19
C VAL A 49 -0.29 8.09 -0.82
N LYS A 50 -1.23 8.89 -1.32
CA LYS A 50 -0.95 10.25 -1.81
C LYS A 50 -0.28 11.13 -0.76
N GLN A 51 -0.77 11.13 0.48
CA GLN A 51 -0.17 11.90 1.58
C GLN A 51 1.18 11.32 2.00
N GLN A 52 1.32 10.00 2.09
CA GLN A 52 2.62 9.35 2.34
C GLN A 52 3.66 9.76 1.28
N VAL A 53 3.25 9.87 0.01
CA VAL A 53 4.14 10.35 -1.05
C VAL A 53 4.41 11.85 -0.92
N GLN A 54 3.36 12.68 -0.85
CA GLN A 54 3.48 14.14 -0.98
C GLN A 54 4.00 14.83 0.27
N ASP A 55 3.59 14.36 1.45
CA ASP A 55 3.85 15.03 2.72
C ASP A 55 5.03 14.40 3.46
N GLU A 56 5.29 13.10 3.28
CA GLU A 56 6.39 12.40 3.97
C GLU A 56 7.56 12.09 3.04
N TYR A 57 7.30 11.46 1.88
CA TYR A 57 8.39 11.01 1.00
C TYR A 57 9.07 12.15 0.23
N LEU A 58 8.30 12.92 -0.55
CA LEU A 58 8.84 13.95 -1.43
C LEU A 58 9.65 15.02 -0.67
N PRO A 59 9.18 15.58 0.46
CA PRO A 59 9.88 16.67 1.14
C PRO A 59 11.18 16.24 1.81
N ILE A 60 11.28 14.96 2.21
CA ILE A 60 12.39 14.47 3.03
C ILE A 60 13.44 13.73 2.19
N TYR A 61 13.02 12.90 1.24
CA TYR A 61 13.91 11.90 0.63
C TYR A 61 14.32 12.22 -0.81
N VAL A 62 13.52 13.01 -1.55
CA VAL A 62 13.81 13.29 -2.97
C VAL A 62 15.07 14.14 -3.16
N SER A 63 15.41 14.97 -2.17
CA SER A 63 16.67 15.72 -2.14
C SER A 63 17.89 14.84 -1.89
N LYS A 64 17.69 13.57 -1.51
CA LYS A 64 18.74 12.58 -1.21
C LYS A 64 19.71 13.10 -0.14
N PRO A 65 19.20 13.43 1.07
CA PRO A 65 20.05 13.91 2.13
C PRO A 65 21.09 12.86 2.54
N GLU A 66 22.17 13.29 3.21
CA GLU A 66 23.29 12.41 3.58
C GLU A 66 22.87 11.16 4.38
N PHE A 67 21.84 11.29 5.23
CA PHE A 67 21.31 10.18 6.02
C PHE A 67 20.45 9.20 5.20
N THR A 68 20.08 9.54 3.95
CA THR A 68 19.31 8.70 3.03
C THR A 68 19.73 8.95 1.56
N PRO A 69 20.95 8.55 1.14
CA PRO A 69 21.50 8.86 -0.17
C PRO A 69 20.95 7.92 -1.25
N LEU A 70 19.64 7.97 -1.48
CA LEU A 70 18.94 7.07 -2.39
C LEU A 70 19.32 7.34 -3.85
N SER A 71 19.54 6.26 -4.58
CA SER A 71 19.81 6.26 -6.00
C SER A 71 19.20 5.02 -6.66
N SER A 72 19.18 4.98 -7.98
CA SER A 72 18.57 3.89 -8.73
C SER A 72 19.30 2.56 -8.61
N ASN A 73 20.50 2.49 -8.03
CA ASN A 73 21.25 1.23 -7.88
C ASN A 73 21.25 0.68 -6.44
N ASN A 74 20.73 1.44 -5.47
CA ASN A 74 20.80 1.10 -4.04
C ASN A 74 19.45 1.24 -3.31
N SER A 75 18.36 1.42 -4.05
CA SER A 75 17.03 1.58 -3.47
C SER A 75 16.01 0.69 -4.16
N LEU A 76 15.08 0.15 -3.36
CA LEU A 76 13.92 -0.59 -3.80
C LEU A 76 12.68 0.02 -3.13
N PHE A 77 11.68 0.37 -3.93
CA PHE A 77 10.44 0.96 -3.44
C PHE A 77 9.37 -0.12 -3.42
N SER A 78 9.05 -0.60 -2.23
CA SER A 78 7.98 -1.57 -2.07
C SER A 78 6.64 -0.91 -1.82
N MET A 79 5.61 -1.36 -2.51
CA MET A 79 4.25 -0.95 -2.24
C MET A 79 3.36 -2.16 -2.08
N PHE A 80 2.61 -2.13 -0.97
CA PHE A 80 1.59 -3.11 -0.66
C PHE A 80 0.30 -2.37 -0.34
N ILE A 81 -0.37 -1.96 -1.41
CA ILE A 81 -1.55 -1.11 -1.35
C ILE A 81 -2.71 -1.83 -2.06
N THR A 82 -3.87 -1.20 -2.18
CA THR A 82 -5.09 -1.64 -2.90
C THR A 82 -6.06 -2.56 -2.17
N ILE A 83 -5.71 -3.21 -1.05
CA ILE A 83 -6.66 -4.06 -0.32
C ILE A 83 -7.88 -3.25 0.21
N ASN A 84 -7.62 -2.06 0.75
CA ASN A 84 -8.66 -1.17 1.27
C ASN A 84 -9.41 -0.49 0.13
N ASP A 85 -8.72 -0.12 -0.95
CA ASP A 85 -9.33 0.47 -2.14
C ASP A 85 -10.30 -0.50 -2.82
N VAL A 86 -9.94 -1.78 -2.96
CA VAL A 86 -10.81 -2.83 -3.51
C VAL A 86 -12.02 -3.05 -2.60
N GLY A 87 -11.80 -3.26 -1.30
CA GLY A 87 -12.88 -3.48 -0.33
C GLY A 87 -13.88 -2.30 -0.28
N ASN A 88 -13.37 -1.07 -0.31
CA ASN A 88 -14.20 0.12 -0.25
C ASN A 88 -14.88 0.42 -1.60
N SER A 89 -14.21 0.20 -2.74
CA SER A 89 -14.80 0.42 -4.07
C SER A 89 -15.91 -0.60 -4.35
N TYR A 90 -15.70 -1.84 -3.93
CA TYR A 90 -16.73 -2.88 -3.94
C TYR A 90 -17.93 -2.47 -3.08
N SER A 91 -17.68 -2.02 -1.84
CA SER A 91 -18.74 -1.55 -0.94
C SER A 91 -19.52 -0.36 -1.51
N ALA A 92 -18.85 0.53 -2.24
CA ALA A 92 -19.44 1.67 -2.93
C ALA A 92 -20.17 1.31 -4.24
N LYS A 93 -20.07 0.05 -4.71
CA LYS A 93 -20.64 -0.42 -6.00
C LYS A 93 -20.25 0.46 -7.20
N ASN A 94 -19.02 0.99 -7.21
CA ASN A 94 -18.58 1.93 -8.22
C ASN A 94 -17.32 1.41 -8.94
N ALA A 95 -17.54 0.64 -10.00
CA ALA A 95 -16.45 0.06 -10.80
C ALA A 95 -15.61 1.12 -11.53
N SER A 96 -16.14 2.32 -11.76
CA SER A 96 -15.37 3.42 -12.38
C SER A 96 -14.23 3.93 -11.50
N LEU A 97 -14.21 3.59 -10.20
CA LEU A 97 -13.11 3.95 -9.31
C LEU A 97 -11.82 3.21 -9.64
N TYR A 98 -11.87 2.00 -10.21
CA TYR A 98 -10.66 1.20 -10.47
C TYR A 98 -9.69 1.90 -11.42
N ASP A 99 -10.19 2.44 -12.54
CA ASP A 99 -9.36 3.17 -13.50
C ASP A 99 -8.79 4.46 -12.88
N ILE A 100 -9.60 5.17 -12.08
CA ILE A 100 -9.18 6.41 -11.43
C ILE A 100 -8.09 6.12 -10.39
N ILE A 101 -8.27 5.11 -9.55
CA ILE A 101 -7.31 4.65 -8.55
C ILE A 101 -6.00 4.22 -9.22
N THR A 102 -6.09 3.46 -10.31
CA THR A 102 -4.92 2.99 -11.07
C THR A 102 -4.15 4.17 -11.67
N ASN A 103 -4.86 5.16 -12.24
CA ASN A 103 -4.23 6.36 -12.79
C ASN A 103 -3.59 7.24 -11.72
N GLU A 104 -4.25 7.44 -10.58
CA GLU A 104 -3.69 8.18 -9.44
C GLU A 104 -2.40 7.50 -8.95
N TYR A 105 -2.41 6.18 -8.83
CA TYR A 105 -1.24 5.41 -8.46
C TYR A 105 -0.07 5.58 -9.42
N ALA A 106 -0.32 5.51 -10.74
CA ALA A 106 0.69 5.77 -11.76
C ALA A 106 1.27 7.20 -11.66
N GLY A 107 0.41 8.19 -11.34
CA GLY A 107 0.81 9.56 -11.10
C GLY A 107 1.75 9.72 -9.89
N LEU A 108 1.43 9.07 -8.77
CA LEU A 108 2.26 9.08 -7.56
C LEU A 108 3.61 8.41 -7.79
N LEU A 109 3.61 7.28 -8.50
CA LEU A 109 4.83 6.58 -8.93
C LEU A 109 5.74 7.49 -9.74
N TYR A 110 5.18 8.21 -10.72
CA TYR A 110 5.93 9.14 -11.53
C TYR A 110 6.54 10.28 -10.71
N GLN A 111 5.76 10.88 -9.80
CA GLN A 111 6.21 11.96 -8.92
C GLN A 111 7.35 11.54 -8.00
N SER A 112 7.35 10.28 -7.54
CA SER A 112 8.34 9.77 -6.58
C SER A 112 9.79 9.78 -7.09
N ARG A 113 9.99 9.80 -8.42
CA ARG A 113 11.29 9.61 -9.09
C ARG A 113 12.03 8.33 -8.69
N ALA A 114 11.35 7.38 -8.07
CA ALA A 114 11.86 6.04 -7.83
C ALA A 114 12.12 5.31 -9.16
N ARG A 115 12.95 4.27 -9.11
CA ARG A 115 13.39 3.55 -10.32
C ARG A 115 13.24 2.04 -10.21
N ASN A 116 13.33 1.48 -9.01
CA ASN A 116 13.10 0.06 -8.78
C ASN A 116 11.88 -0.09 -7.89
N PHE A 117 10.94 -0.92 -8.30
CA PHE A 117 9.69 -1.11 -7.61
C PHE A 117 9.45 -2.58 -7.31
N LEU A 118 8.90 -2.86 -6.15
CA LEU A 118 8.32 -4.14 -5.77
C LEU A 118 6.84 -3.92 -5.50
N PHE A 119 5.99 -4.53 -6.31
CA PHE A 119 4.54 -4.49 -6.13
C PHE A 119 4.08 -5.80 -5.51
N LEU A 120 3.44 -5.73 -4.35
CA LEU A 120 2.78 -6.90 -3.76
C LEU A 120 1.33 -6.95 -4.24
N PRO A 121 0.86 -8.11 -4.75
CA PRO A 121 -0.52 -8.26 -5.17
C PRO A 121 -1.46 -8.23 -3.96
N VAL A 122 -2.73 -7.87 -4.18
CA VAL A 122 -3.77 -8.01 -3.17
C VAL A 122 -3.77 -9.46 -2.66
N PRO A 123 -3.66 -9.71 -1.34
CA PRO A 123 -3.70 -11.06 -0.82
C PRO A 123 -5.09 -11.66 -1.06
N PRO A 124 -5.28 -12.97 -0.93
CA PRO A 124 -6.58 -13.59 -1.12
C PRO A 124 -7.57 -13.21 0.00
N VAL A 125 -8.14 -12.00 -0.04
CA VAL A 125 -8.99 -11.41 1.01
C VAL A 125 -10.23 -12.26 1.27
N TRP A 126 -10.74 -12.93 0.24
CA TRP A 126 -11.84 -13.90 0.36
C TRP A 126 -11.54 -15.09 1.28
N ARG A 127 -10.28 -15.28 1.70
CA ARG A 127 -9.87 -16.30 2.69
C ARG A 127 -9.63 -15.72 4.09
N SER A 128 -9.85 -14.41 4.28
CA SER A 128 -9.68 -13.77 5.60
C SER A 128 -10.78 -14.20 6.57
N PRO A 129 -10.50 -14.26 7.90
CA PRO A 129 -11.53 -14.57 8.89
C PRO A 129 -12.74 -13.63 8.80
N LEU A 130 -12.52 -12.35 8.48
CA LEU A 130 -13.57 -11.35 8.33
C LEU A 130 -14.50 -11.68 7.15
N THR A 131 -13.94 -11.93 5.96
CA THR A 131 -14.75 -12.27 4.78
C THR A 131 -15.43 -13.63 4.92
N ILE A 132 -14.76 -14.61 5.56
CA ILE A 132 -15.37 -15.91 5.86
C ILE A 132 -16.59 -15.75 6.77
N ALA A 133 -16.48 -14.94 7.83
CA ALA A 133 -17.58 -14.65 8.75
C ALA A 133 -18.75 -13.91 8.07
N ALA A 134 -18.49 -13.12 7.03
CA ALA A 134 -19.51 -12.43 6.22
C ALA A 134 -20.28 -13.36 5.26
N GLY A 135 -19.81 -14.58 5.03
CA GLY A 135 -20.52 -15.62 4.27
C GLY A 135 -20.09 -15.79 2.81
N ALA A 136 -20.65 -16.80 2.14
CA ALA A 136 -20.19 -17.27 0.83
C ALA A 136 -20.41 -16.28 -0.32
N SER A 137 -21.45 -15.44 -0.23
CA SER A 137 -21.71 -14.37 -1.19
C SER A 137 -20.61 -13.30 -1.16
N TYR A 138 -20.19 -12.87 0.03
CA TYR A 138 -19.08 -11.94 0.22
C TYR A 138 -17.76 -12.51 -0.28
N GLN A 139 -17.45 -13.76 0.05
CA GLN A 139 -16.24 -14.43 -0.46
C GLN A 139 -16.18 -14.48 -1.99
N ARG A 140 -17.30 -14.77 -2.65
CA ARG A 140 -17.36 -14.80 -4.12
C ARG A 140 -17.11 -13.42 -4.71
N ALA A 141 -17.75 -12.40 -4.16
CA ALA A 141 -17.66 -11.05 -4.70
C ALA A 141 -16.28 -10.40 -4.47
N ASP A 142 -15.68 -10.59 -3.28
CA ASP A 142 -14.29 -10.18 -3.01
C ASP A 142 -13.32 -10.84 -3.99
N LYS A 143 -13.51 -12.14 -4.27
CA LYS A 143 -12.69 -12.87 -5.23
C LYS A 143 -12.84 -12.31 -6.64
N GLU A 144 -14.06 -12.03 -7.07
CA GLU A 144 -14.33 -11.45 -8.39
C GLU A 144 -13.70 -10.05 -8.53
N ALA A 145 -13.80 -9.19 -7.50
CA ALA A 145 -13.23 -7.85 -7.51
C ALA A 145 -11.69 -7.80 -7.57
N ILE A 146 -11.00 -8.84 -7.10
CA ILE A 146 -9.53 -8.92 -7.12
C ILE A 146 -8.99 -9.44 -8.46
N PHE A 147 -9.78 -10.22 -9.20
CA PHE A 147 -9.37 -10.87 -10.46
C PHE A 147 -10.08 -10.35 -11.71
N SER A 148 -10.93 -9.32 -11.59
CA SER A 148 -11.57 -8.62 -12.71
C SER A 148 -10.64 -7.60 -13.36
#